data_AF-A0AAU7TEZ3-F1
#
_entry.id   AF-A0AAU7TEZ3-F1
#
_cell.length_a   1.000
_cell.length_b   1.000
_cell.length_c   1.000
_cell.angle_alpha   90.00
_cell.angle_beta   90.00
_cell.angle_gamma   90.00
#
_symmetry.space_group_name_H-M   'P 1'
#
loop_
_entity.id
_entity.type
_entity.pdbx_description
1 polymer ?
#
loop_
_entity_poly.entity_id
_entity_poly.type
_entity_poly.pdbx_seq_one_letter_code
_entity_poly.pdbx_strand_id
1 'polypeptide(L)'
;MSDSMTAGTRVAVAIGAIKWVLIAVAIVVAGVGVLRAVADGSEYDVVVGVVAVGGAVVWSLFVWVLFGWFEHTLTALIAIARNTGPRLPGSYDVPPAPYEQHRL
;
A
#
# COMPACT_ATOMS: atom_id res chain seq x y z
N MET A 1 -11.57 -14.74 -11.16
CA MET A 1 -11.12 -13.74 -10.16
C MET A 1 -11.67 -12.41 -10.66
N SER A 2 -12.55 -11.74 -9.92
CA SER A 2 -13.22 -10.53 -10.43
C SER A 2 -12.22 -9.38 -10.59
N ASP A 3 -12.35 -8.57 -11.65
CA ASP A 3 -11.43 -7.46 -11.97
C ASP A 3 -11.19 -6.51 -10.79
N SER A 4 -12.19 -6.38 -9.92
CA SER A 4 -12.15 -5.61 -8.67
C SER A 4 -11.11 -6.11 -7.65
N MET A 5 -10.93 -7.43 -7.49
CA MET A 5 -9.95 -7.98 -6.54
C MET A 5 -8.51 -7.79 -7.05
N THR A 6 -8.33 -7.86 -8.36
CA THR A 6 -7.05 -7.64 -9.04
C THR A 6 -6.65 -6.16 -8.94
N ALA A 7 -7.59 -5.24 -9.09
CA ALA A 7 -7.37 -3.80 -8.89
C ALA A 7 -6.99 -3.48 -7.44
N GLY A 8 -7.69 -4.04 -6.44
CA GLY A 8 -7.37 -3.83 -5.03
C GLY A 8 -5.96 -4.29 -4.64
N THR A 9 -5.52 -5.43 -5.18
CA THR A 9 -4.16 -5.94 -4.93
C THR A 9 -3.09 -5.02 -5.51
N ARG A 10 -3.32 -4.45 -6.69
CA ARG A 10 -2.40 -3.49 -7.33
C ARG A 10 -2.27 -2.19 -6.54
N VAL A 11 -3.38 -1.70 -5.97
CA VAL A 11 -3.38 -0.48 -5.14
C VAL A 11 -2.57 -0.69 -3.86
N ALA A 12 -2.72 -1.83 -3.18
CA ALA A 12 -1.93 -2.13 -1.98
C ALA A 12 -0.42 -2.14 -2.27
N VAL A 13 0.00 -2.75 -3.38
CA VAL A 13 1.41 -2.75 -3.83
C VAL A 13 1.90 -1.34 -4.17
N ALA A 14 1.08 -0.55 -4.88
CA ALA A 14 1.43 0.83 -5.22
C ALA A 14 1.63 1.70 -3.96
N ILE A 15 0.78 1.53 -2.95
CA ILE A 15 0.89 2.24 -1.66
C ILE A 15 2.17 1.82 -0.92
N GLY A 16 2.50 0.53 -0.93
CA GLY A 16 3.77 0.02 -0.40
C GLY A 16 4.99 0.62 -1.11
N ALA A 17 4.93 0.77 -2.44
CA ALA A 17 6.00 1.42 -3.20
C ALA A 17 6.13 2.93 -2.88
N ILE A 18 5.01 3.65 -2.82
CA ILE A 18 4.98 5.09 -2.50
C ILE A 18 5.57 5.35 -1.11
N LYS A 19 5.28 4.49 -0.11
CA LYS A 19 5.89 4.55 1.22
C LYS A 19 7.41 4.63 1.16
N TRP A 20 8.04 3.73 0.39
CA TRP A 20 9.50 3.69 0.26
C TRP A 20 10.05 4.87 -0.52
N VAL A 21 9.34 5.35 -1.54
CA VAL A 21 9.72 6.57 -2.27
C VAL A 21 9.72 7.79 -1.34
N LEU A 22 8.70 7.96 -0.51
CA LEU A 22 8.62 9.07 0.45
C LEU A 22 9.73 9.02 1.50
N ILE A 23 10.08 7.82 1.98
CA ILE A 23 11.20 7.62 2.91
C ILE A 23 12.53 7.95 2.22
N ALA A 24 12.73 7.49 0.98
CA ALA A 24 13.93 7.78 0.21
C ALA A 24 14.14 9.29 0.00
N VAL A 25 13.08 10.02 -0.33
CA VAL A 25 13.11 11.49 -0.45
C VAL A 25 13.55 12.14 0.87
N ALA A 26 13.00 11.71 2.01
CA ALA A 26 13.38 12.26 3.31
C ALA A 26 14.87 12.00 3.63
N ILE A 27 15.38 10.80 3.30
CA ILE A 27 16.80 10.46 3.47
C ILE A 27 17.68 11.36 2.60
N VAL A 28 17.31 11.60 1.34
CA VAL A 28 18.07 12.47 0.44
C VAL A 28 18.13 13.90 0.99
N VAL A 29 17.01 14.44 1.45
CA VAL A 29 16.94 15.80 2.03
C VAL A 29 17.82 15.90 3.28
N ALA A 30 17.74 14.93 4.20
CA ALA A 30 18.62 14.89 5.37
C ALA A 30 20.10 14.76 4.98
N GLY A 31 20.41 13.91 4.01
CA GLY A 31 21.77 13.72 3.50
C GLY A 31 22.37 15.02 2.94
N VAL A 32 21.59 15.80 2.18
CA VAL A 32 22.01 17.13 1.70
C VAL A 32 22.25 18.07 2.87
N GLY A 33 21.39 18.09 3.89
CA GLY A 33 21.58 18.91 5.09
C GLY A 33 22.89 18.57 5.82
N VAL A 34 23.19 17.28 5.99
CA VAL A 34 24.44 16.83 6.61
C VAL A 34 25.66 17.17 5.76
N LEU A 35 25.58 16.98 4.43
CA LEU A 35 26.68 17.32 3.52
C LEU A 35 27.03 18.80 3.59
N ARG A 36 26.03 19.69 3.64
CA ARG A 36 26.26 21.12 3.80
C ARG A 36 26.88 21.47 5.14
N ALA A 37 26.39 20.86 6.22
CA ALA A 37 26.98 21.01 7.56
C ALA A 37 28.47 20.62 7.60
N VAL A 38 28.86 19.56 6.89
CA VAL A 38 30.26 19.10 6.83
C VAL A 38 31.12 19.97 5.91
N ALA A 39 30.56 20.47 4.80
CA ALA A 39 31.30 21.24 3.81
C ALA A 39 31.61 22.67 4.28
N ASP A 40 30.61 23.38 4.81
CA ASP A 40 30.73 24.79 5.17
C ASP A 40 31.04 24.99 6.67
N GLY A 41 30.65 24.03 7.52
CA GLY A 41 30.99 24.02 8.95
C GLY A 41 30.40 25.18 9.76
N SER A 42 29.47 25.95 9.18
CA SER A 42 28.82 27.06 9.89
C SER A 42 27.90 26.51 10.98
N GLU A 43 27.82 27.22 12.11
CA GLU A 43 26.95 26.81 13.24
C GLU A 43 25.49 26.68 12.79
N TYR A 44 25.05 27.56 11.88
CA TYR A 44 23.73 27.51 11.27
C TYR A 44 23.52 26.22 10.45
N ASP A 45 24.46 25.87 9.58
CA ASP A 45 24.35 24.67 8.74
C ASP A 45 24.39 23.39 9.56
N VAL A 46 25.17 23.35 10.65
CA VAL A 46 25.19 22.24 11.59
C VAL A 46 23.83 22.06 12.25
N VAL A 47 23.22 23.14 12.75
CA VAL A 47 21.87 23.09 13.35
C VAL A 47 20.83 22.63 12.31
N VAL A 48 20.87 23.16 11.10
CA VAL A 48 19.99 22.75 10.00
C VAL A 48 20.18 21.27 9.67
N GLY A 49 21.42 20.78 9.63
CA GLY A 49 21.74 19.37 9.41
C GLY A 49 21.15 18.46 10.49
N VAL A 50 21.31 18.81 11.77
CA VAL A 50 20.74 18.02 12.88
C VAL A 50 19.20 18.01 12.83
N VAL A 51 18.58 19.17 12.60
CA VAL A 51 17.12 19.27 12.48
C VAL A 51 16.60 18.50 11.26
N ALA A 52 17.32 18.53 10.14
CA ALA A 52 16.96 17.78 8.94
C ALA A 52 17.01 16.26 9.18
N VAL A 53 18.03 15.76 9.89
CA VAL A 53 18.13 14.34 10.27
C VAL A 53 17.00 13.96 11.24
N GLY A 54 16.78 14.74 12.29
CA GLY A 54 15.70 14.49 13.25
C GLY A 54 14.32 14.51 12.57
N GLY A 55 14.09 15.50 11.71
CA GLY A 55 12.87 15.62 10.91
C GLY A 55 12.67 14.45 9.95
N ALA A 56 13.73 13.99 9.28
CA ALA A 56 13.66 12.83 8.39
C ALA A 56 13.35 11.53 9.14
N VAL A 57 13.88 11.34 10.34
CA VAL A 57 13.53 10.18 11.19
C VAL A 57 12.06 10.22 11.59
N VAL A 58 11.58 11.35 12.11
CA VAL A 58 10.18 11.51 12.53
C VAL A 58 9.24 11.33 11.33
N TRP A 59 9.55 11.94 10.20
CA TRP A 59 8.78 11.79 8.96
C TRP A 59 8.76 10.34 8.47
N SER A 60 9.92 9.67 8.46
CA SER A 60 10.02 8.29 8.02
C SER A 60 9.23 7.35 8.92
N LEU A 61 9.25 7.57 10.24
CA LEU A 61 8.41 6.83 11.19
C LEU A 61 6.93 7.06 10.93
N PHE A 62 6.52 8.32 10.73
CA PHE A 62 5.13 8.65 10.43
C PHE A 62 4.64 7.98 9.14
N VAL A 63 5.40 8.10 8.05
CA VAL A 63 5.10 7.44 6.77
C VAL A 63 5.08 5.92 6.93
N TRP A 64 6.04 5.35 7.65
CA TRP A 64 6.11 3.92 7.87
C TRP A 64 4.88 3.39 8.62
N VAL A 65 4.46 4.06 9.70
CA VAL A 65 3.26 3.69 10.46
C VAL A 65 2.00 3.86 9.61
N LEU A 66 1.81 5.02 8.97
CA LEU A 66 0.58 5.33 8.26
C LEU A 66 0.37 4.42 7.05
N PHE A 67 1.39 4.32 6.19
CA PHE A 67 1.32 3.50 4.98
C PHE A 67 1.46 2.01 5.29
N GLY A 68 2.23 1.64 6.31
CA GLY A 68 2.32 0.25 6.78
C GLY A 68 0.98 -0.25 7.32
N TRP A 69 0.29 0.56 8.13
CA TRP A 69 -1.06 0.27 8.59
C TRP A 69 -2.05 0.15 7.43
N PHE A 70 -1.98 1.07 6.46
CA PHE A 70 -2.88 1.07 5.30
C PHE A 70 -2.67 -0.16 4.41
N GLU A 71 -1.41 -0.54 4.15
CA GLU A 71 -1.02 -1.75 3.42
C GLU A 71 -1.54 -3.02 4.13
N HIS A 72 -1.35 -3.10 5.45
CA HIS A 72 -1.82 -4.25 6.24
C HIS A 72 -3.35 -4.36 6.22
N THR A 73 -4.05 -3.24 6.42
CA THR A 73 -5.51 -3.20 6.45
C THR A 73 -6.11 -3.58 5.09
N LEU A 74 -5.60 -3.03 3.99
CA LEU A 74 -6.06 -3.39 2.64
C LEU A 74 -5.82 -4.87 2.34
N THR A 75 -4.67 -5.40 2.70
CA THR A 75 -4.34 -6.81 2.49
C THR A 75 -5.30 -7.72 3.26
N ALA A 76 -5.61 -7.36 4.52
CA ALA A 76 -6.58 -8.08 5.34
C ALA A 76 -8.00 -8.03 4.73
N LEU A 77 -8.44 -6.86 4.27
CA LEU A 77 -9.75 -6.71 3.60
C LEU A 77 -9.83 -7.52 2.31
N ILE A 78 -8.77 -7.55 1.51
CA ILE A 78 -8.70 -8.38 0.29
C ILE A 78 -8.77 -9.86 0.66
N ALA A 79 -8.08 -10.30 1.72
CA ALA A 79 -8.11 -11.68 2.18
C ALA A 79 -9.53 -12.08 2.65
N ILE A 80 -10.21 -11.20 3.39
CA ILE A 80 -11.60 -11.42 3.79
C ILE A 80 -12.49 -11.50 2.55
N ALA A 81 -12.40 -10.54 1.64
CA ALA A 81 -13.21 -10.53 0.41
C ALA A 81 -13.01 -11.78 -0.47
N ARG A 82 -11.80 -12.35 -0.49
CA ARG A 82 -11.53 -13.64 -1.15
C ARG A 82 -12.24 -14.82 -0.47
N ASN A 83 -12.35 -14.79 0.85
CA ASN A 83 -12.95 -15.88 1.63
C ASN A 83 -14.47 -15.76 1.79
N THR A 84 -15.03 -14.55 1.68
CA THR A 84 -16.47 -14.27 1.86
C THR A 84 -17.21 -13.98 0.55
N GLY A 85 -16.51 -13.96 -0.59
CA GLY A 85 -17.13 -13.78 -1.90
C GLY A 85 -18.18 -14.87 -2.18
N PRO A 86 -19.38 -14.53 -2.69
CA PRO A 86 -20.37 -15.51 -3.06
C PRO A 86 -19.76 -16.51 -4.06
N ARG A 87 -19.58 -17.76 -3.64
CA ARG A 87 -19.44 -18.87 -4.58
C ARG A 87 -20.80 -19.00 -5.24
N LEU A 88 -21.04 -18.26 -6.33
CA LEU A 88 -22.15 -18.56 -7.22
C LEU A 88 -22.05 -20.05 -7.52
N PRO A 89 -23.05 -20.87 -7.16
CA PRO A 89 -23.07 -22.27 -7.55
C PRO A 89 -22.94 -22.30 -9.07
N GLY A 90 -21.82 -22.83 -9.57
CA GLY A 90 -21.67 -23.09 -10.98
C GLY A 90 -22.80 -24.03 -11.37
N SER A 91 -23.66 -23.56 -12.28
CA SER A 91 -24.83 -24.27 -12.81
C SER A 91 -25.64 -25.03 -11.77
N TYR A 92 -26.77 -24.46 -11.35
CA TYR A 92 -27.87 -25.35 -10.98
C TYR A 92 -28.16 -26.20 -12.24
N ASP A 93 -27.75 -27.47 -12.23
CA ASP A 93 -28.38 -28.51 -13.04
C ASP A 93 -29.82 -28.60 -12.57
N VAL A 94 -30.65 -27.64 -13.01
CA VAL A 94 -32.08 -27.70 -12.81
C VAL A 94 -32.55 -28.84 -13.71
N PRO A 95 -33.14 -29.92 -13.17
CA PRO A 95 -33.73 -30.96 -13.99
C PRO A 95 -34.70 -30.30 -14.98
N PRO A 96 -34.68 -30.69 -16.26
CA PRO A 96 -35.53 -30.08 -17.28
C PRO A 96 -36.98 -30.08 -16.78
N ALA A 97 -37.64 -28.93 -16.92
CA ALA A 97 -38.97 -28.77 -16.39
C ALA A 97 -39.92 -29.80 -17.04
N PRO A 98 -40.92 -30.34 -16.31
CA PRO A 98 -41.76 -31.44 -16.80
C PRO A 98 -42.46 -31.18 -18.15
N TYR A 99 -42.66 -29.91 -18.50
CA TYR A 99 -43.26 -29.50 -19.78
C TYR A 99 -42.31 -29.62 -20.98
N GLU A 100 -41.00 -29.75 -20.76
CA GLU A 100 -40.02 -29.96 -21.84
C GLU A 100 -39.92 -31.44 -22.25
N GLN A 101 -40.36 -32.36 -21.39
CA GLN A 101 -40.30 -33.81 -21.66
C GLN A 101 -41.39 -34.31 -22.60
N HIS A 102 -42.42 -33.50 -22.88
CA HIS A 102 -43.59 -33.90 -23.69
C HIS A 102 -43.49 -33.48 -25.17
N ARG A 103 -42.32 -32.99 -25.63
CA ARG A 103 -42.11 -32.52 -27.01
C ARG A 103 -41.29 -33.47 -27.91
N LEU A 104 -41.04 -34.71 -27.49
CA LEU A 104 -40.41 -35.73 -28.33
C LEU A 104 -41.43 -36.78 -28.79
#